data_AF-A4EQK6-F1
#
_entry.id   AF-A4EQK6-F1
#
_cell.length_a   1.000
_cell.length_b   1.000
_cell.length_c   1.000
_cell.angle_alpha   90.00
_cell.angle_beta   90.00
_cell.angle_gamma   90.00
#
_symmetry.space_group_name_H-M   'P 1'
#
loop_
_entity.id
_entity.type
_entity.pdbx_description
1 polymer ?
#
loop_
_entity_poly.entity_id
_entity_poly.type
_entity_poly.pdbx_seq_one_letter_code
_entity_poly.pdbx_strand_id
1 'polypeptide(L)'
;MLRTRAQPKEPPMSDAAPTFSGTELERYARHIVLRELGGPGQKRLKQAKVLVIGAGGLGAPALQYLAAAGVGTIGVIDDDIVENANLQRQVIHRDKDIGTPKVFSAQAAMEAQNPYVIVRPYHRRLDAEIATELFSEYDLILDGTDNFDTRYLVNRTAVALGKPLISGALSQWEGQLSLFHPKQGGPCYQCIFPEAPAMGLAPSCSEAGVIGPLPGVVGSMMAVEAIKHITGAGMVLRDELLIYDALYGESRKIRLSRNEECPICNAT
;
A
#
# COMPACT_ATOMS: atom_id res chain seq x y z
N MET A 1 -2.98 64.13 -20.31
CA MET A 1 -2.92 63.96 -18.84
C MET A 1 -3.28 62.51 -18.52
N LEU A 2 -2.27 61.68 -18.22
CA LEU A 2 -2.46 60.28 -17.85
C LEU A 2 -3.14 60.21 -16.47
N ARG A 3 -4.31 59.58 -16.40
CA ARG A 3 -4.92 59.17 -15.12
C ARG A 3 -4.40 57.78 -14.76
N THR A 4 -3.42 57.75 -13.86
CA THR A 4 -2.93 56.54 -13.20
C THR A 4 -4.07 55.93 -12.38
N ARG A 5 -4.61 54.79 -12.83
CA ARG A 5 -5.50 53.96 -12.00
C ARG A 5 -4.61 53.18 -11.03
N ALA A 6 -4.70 53.51 -9.75
CA ALA A 6 -4.14 52.68 -8.69
C ALA A 6 -4.83 51.31 -8.70
N GLN A 7 -4.03 50.23 -8.76
CA GLN A 7 -4.54 48.87 -8.57
C GLN A 7 -4.86 48.65 -7.08
N PRO A 8 -5.93 47.89 -6.76
CA PRO A 8 -6.19 47.50 -5.37
C PRO A 8 -5.08 46.56 -4.89
N LYS A 9 -4.54 46.86 -3.72
CA LYS A 9 -3.56 46.04 -3.01
C LYS A 9 -4.25 44.75 -2.57
N GLU A 10 -3.80 43.60 -3.08
CA GLU A 10 -4.27 42.29 -2.62
C GLU A 10 -4.06 42.15 -1.11
N PRO A 11 -5.02 41.56 -0.37
CA PRO A 11 -4.86 41.33 1.06
C PRO A 11 -3.71 40.34 1.31
N PRO A 12 -2.96 40.50 2.41
CA PRO A 12 -1.86 39.60 2.73
C PRO A 12 -2.38 38.16 2.85
N MET A 13 -1.70 37.24 2.17
CA MET A 13 -1.90 35.80 2.32
C MET A 13 -1.79 35.44 3.80
N SER A 14 -2.80 34.77 4.35
CA SER A 14 -2.87 34.40 5.77
C SER A 14 -1.66 33.58 6.22
N ASP A 15 -1.15 33.86 7.41
CA ASP A 15 -0.16 33.08 8.16
C ASP A 15 -0.72 31.70 8.58
N ALA A 16 -0.96 30.83 7.61
CA ALA A 16 -1.07 29.41 7.89
C ALA A 16 0.34 28.87 8.14
N ALA A 17 0.54 28.18 9.26
CA ALA A 17 1.79 27.48 9.53
C ALA A 17 2.18 26.63 8.31
N PRO A 18 3.48 26.60 7.94
CA PRO A 18 3.91 25.91 6.74
C PRO A 18 3.55 24.42 6.83
N THR A 19 2.99 23.87 5.74
CA THR A 19 2.55 22.46 5.69
C THR A 19 3.69 21.47 5.99
N PHE A 20 4.93 21.87 5.77
CA PHE A 20 6.14 21.10 6.05
C PHE A 20 7.11 21.93 6.90
N SER A 21 7.76 21.27 7.86
CA SER A 21 8.95 21.84 8.51
C SER A 21 10.14 21.91 7.54
N GLY A 22 11.17 22.69 7.87
CA GLY A 22 12.41 22.74 7.08
C GLY A 22 13.06 21.36 6.91
N THR A 23 13.06 20.55 7.97
CA THR A 23 13.58 19.17 7.94
C THR A 23 12.76 18.25 7.03
N GLU A 24 11.43 18.42 7.00
CA GLU A 24 10.58 17.68 6.05
C GLU A 24 10.85 18.10 4.60
N LEU A 25 11.04 19.39 4.34
CA LEU A 25 11.37 19.87 3.00
C LEU A 25 12.70 19.31 2.50
N GLU A 26 13.72 19.26 3.36
CA GLU A 26 15.01 18.64 3.04
C GLU A 26 14.87 17.12 2.78
N ARG A 27 14.16 16.42 3.67
CA ARG A 27 13.90 14.98 3.56
C ARG A 27 13.17 14.61 2.28
N TYR A 28 12.13 15.35 1.93
CA TYR A 28 11.29 15.07 0.75
C TYR A 28 11.73 15.83 -0.50
N ALA A 29 12.87 16.52 -0.47
CA ALA A 29 13.36 17.33 -1.59
C ALA A 29 13.40 16.55 -2.91
N ARG A 30 13.80 15.26 -2.85
CA ARG A 30 13.88 14.40 -4.04
C ARG A 30 12.51 14.05 -4.65
N HIS A 31 11.44 14.04 -3.86
CA HIS A 31 10.08 13.91 -4.38
C HIS A 31 9.55 15.23 -4.92
N ILE A 32 9.81 16.33 -4.21
CA ILE A 32 9.30 17.67 -4.54
C ILE A 32 9.83 18.17 -5.88
N VAL A 33 11.04 17.77 -6.29
CA VAL A 33 11.59 18.15 -7.61
C VAL A 33 11.02 17.34 -8.78
N LEU A 34 10.34 16.22 -8.54
CA LEU A 34 9.73 15.42 -9.61
C LEU A 34 8.50 16.14 -10.17
N ARG A 35 8.42 16.24 -11.50
CA ARG A 35 7.35 16.96 -12.20
C ARG A 35 5.97 16.35 -11.92
N GLU A 36 5.90 15.03 -11.85
CA GLU A 36 4.67 14.26 -11.66
C GLU A 36 4.16 14.30 -10.21
N LEU A 37 5.02 14.66 -9.25
CA LEU A 37 4.72 14.64 -7.82
C LEU A 37 4.68 16.06 -7.26
N GLY A 38 5.81 16.77 -7.26
CA GLY A 38 5.89 18.15 -6.82
C GLY A 38 5.55 18.37 -5.34
N GLY A 39 5.58 19.63 -4.90
CA GLY A 39 5.05 20.02 -3.59
C GLY A 39 3.59 19.59 -3.35
N PRO A 40 2.67 19.75 -4.33
CA PRO A 40 1.29 19.31 -4.18
C PRO A 40 1.13 17.80 -3.96
N GLY A 41 1.87 16.95 -4.68
CA GLY A 41 1.85 15.50 -4.50
C GLY A 41 2.40 15.09 -3.14
N GLN A 42 3.49 15.72 -2.69
CA GLN A 42 4.04 15.46 -1.35
C GLN A 42 3.04 15.86 -0.26
N LYS A 43 2.28 16.94 -0.47
CA LYS A 43 1.19 17.35 0.43
C LYS A 43 0.07 16.32 0.46
N ARG A 44 -0.32 15.74 -0.69
CA ARG A 44 -1.28 14.63 -0.73
C ARG A 44 -0.78 13.41 0.02
N LEU A 45 0.49 13.03 -0.13
CA LEU A 45 1.10 11.94 0.66
C LEU A 45 0.98 12.20 2.16
N LYS A 46 1.35 13.40 2.62
CA LYS A 46 1.25 13.79 4.04
C LYS A 46 -0.18 13.81 4.58
N GLN A 47 -1.19 13.97 3.71
CA GLN A 47 -2.60 13.96 4.10
C GLN A 47 -3.25 12.57 4.00
N ALA A 48 -2.64 11.65 3.26
CA ALA A 48 -3.20 10.34 2.99
C ALA A 48 -3.08 9.40 4.19
N LYS A 49 -4.07 8.51 4.30
CA LYS A 49 -4.12 7.40 5.25
C LYS A 49 -4.11 6.08 4.50
N VAL A 50 -3.09 5.26 4.73
CA VAL A 50 -2.94 3.94 4.08
C VAL A 50 -3.05 2.84 5.13
N LEU A 51 -3.86 1.81 4.86
CA LEU A 51 -3.91 0.60 5.67
C LEU A 51 -3.15 -0.52 4.95
N VAL A 52 -2.20 -1.15 5.63
CA VAL A 52 -1.47 -2.32 5.15
C VAL A 52 -1.90 -3.55 5.95
N ILE A 53 -2.42 -4.56 5.26
CA ILE A 53 -2.80 -5.84 5.84
C ILE A 53 -1.61 -6.79 5.71
N GLY A 54 -1.02 -7.14 6.86
CA GLY A 54 0.19 -7.94 6.96
C GLY A 54 1.46 -7.09 7.04
N ALA A 55 2.29 -7.37 8.04
CA ALA A 55 3.64 -6.84 8.22
C ALA A 55 4.72 -7.86 7.77
N GLY A 56 4.32 -8.88 7.00
CA GLY A 56 5.18 -9.95 6.50
C GLY A 56 6.07 -9.56 5.30
N GLY A 57 6.36 -10.52 4.41
CA GLY A 57 7.36 -10.34 3.35
C GLY A 57 7.04 -9.20 2.38
N LEU A 58 5.78 -9.07 1.95
CA LEU A 58 5.32 -7.98 1.08
C LEU A 58 5.09 -6.68 1.85
N GLY A 59 4.48 -6.79 3.03
CA GLY A 59 4.15 -5.66 3.88
C GLY A 59 5.38 -4.91 4.39
N ALA A 60 6.44 -5.62 4.78
CA ALA A 60 7.68 -5.04 5.32
C ALA A 60 8.30 -3.95 4.42
N PRO A 61 8.67 -4.22 3.15
CA PRO A 61 9.18 -3.20 2.26
C PRO A 61 8.13 -2.13 1.93
N ALA A 62 6.85 -2.50 1.80
CA ALA A 62 5.79 -1.53 1.52
C ALA A 62 5.69 -0.48 2.64
N LEU A 63 5.63 -0.93 3.90
CA LEU A 63 5.60 -0.09 5.10
C LEU A 63 6.81 0.83 5.18
N GLN A 64 8.02 0.30 4.97
CA GLN A 64 9.26 1.09 4.96
C GLN A 64 9.21 2.20 3.90
N TYR A 65 8.85 1.89 2.66
CA TYR A 65 8.82 2.88 1.59
C TYR A 65 7.68 3.88 1.74
N LEU A 66 6.51 3.49 2.24
CA LEU A 66 5.41 4.42 2.53
C LEU A 66 5.79 5.40 3.65
N ALA A 67 6.41 4.91 4.72
CA ALA A 67 6.90 5.74 5.82
C ALA A 67 8.00 6.69 5.33
N ALA A 68 8.99 6.19 4.60
CA ALA A 68 10.06 7.00 4.03
C ALA A 68 9.53 8.07 3.06
N ALA A 69 8.51 7.75 2.28
CA ALA A 69 7.86 8.66 1.33
C ALA A 69 7.03 9.77 2.01
N GLY A 70 6.76 9.65 3.31
CA GLY A 70 6.01 10.63 4.08
C GLY A 70 4.50 10.49 3.92
N VAL A 71 3.98 9.26 3.78
CA VAL A 71 2.55 9.00 3.93
C VAL A 71 2.12 9.37 5.35
N GLY A 72 1.11 10.23 5.47
CA GLY A 72 0.76 10.89 6.73
C GLY A 72 0.36 9.95 7.84
N THR A 73 -0.51 8.98 7.54
CA THR A 73 -0.93 7.95 8.50
C THR A 73 -0.83 6.58 7.88
N ILE A 74 -0.17 5.65 8.57
CA ILE A 74 0.00 4.27 8.15
C ILE A 74 -0.61 3.37 9.23
N GLY A 75 -1.70 2.69 8.89
CA GLY A 75 -2.22 1.58 9.66
C GLY A 75 -1.53 0.29 9.25
N VAL A 76 -1.19 -0.55 10.23
CA VAL A 76 -0.68 -1.89 9.98
C VAL A 76 -1.40 -2.88 10.88
N ILE A 77 -1.98 -3.92 10.29
CA ILE A 77 -2.68 -4.99 11.02
C ILE A 77 -2.02 -6.33 10.71
N ASP A 78 -1.63 -7.04 11.77
CA ASP A 78 -0.99 -8.35 11.74
C ASP A 78 -1.08 -8.94 13.16
N ASP A 79 -1.43 -10.23 13.29
CA ASP A 79 -1.52 -10.95 14.56
C ASP A 79 -0.25 -11.71 14.95
N ASP A 80 0.70 -11.85 14.02
CA ASP A 80 1.91 -12.63 14.24
C ASP A 80 2.95 -11.89 15.08
N ILE A 81 3.92 -12.68 15.56
CA ILE A 81 5.16 -12.23 16.16
C ILE A 81 6.33 -12.40 15.19
N VAL A 82 7.43 -11.69 15.43
CA VAL A 82 8.67 -11.86 14.67
C VAL A 82 9.32 -13.19 15.02
N GLU A 83 9.58 -14.01 14.01
CA GLU A 83 10.29 -15.28 14.15
C GLU A 83 11.58 -15.32 13.31
N ASN A 84 12.57 -16.11 13.75
CA ASN A 84 13.85 -16.25 13.02
C ASN A 84 13.65 -16.66 11.54
N ALA A 85 12.72 -17.59 11.27
CA ALA A 85 12.42 -18.05 9.91
C ALA A 85 11.82 -16.94 8.99
N ASN A 86 11.41 -15.82 9.56
CA ASN A 86 10.89 -14.67 8.82
C ASN A 86 12.00 -13.75 8.29
N LEU A 87 13.13 -13.67 8.99
CA LEU A 87 14.14 -12.63 8.80
C LEU A 87 14.85 -12.67 7.44
N GLN A 88 14.84 -13.82 6.76
CA GLN A 88 15.38 -13.95 5.41
C GLN A 88 14.65 -13.10 4.35
N ARG A 89 13.40 -12.68 4.64
CA ARG A 89 12.56 -11.92 3.70
C ARG A 89 11.74 -10.77 4.30
N GLN A 90 11.59 -10.70 5.61
CA GLN A 90 10.82 -9.65 6.30
C GLN A 90 11.77 -8.56 6.81
N VAL A 91 12.35 -7.79 5.88
CA VAL A 91 13.50 -6.90 6.11
C VAL A 91 13.24 -5.68 7.02
N ILE A 92 11.99 -5.47 7.43
CA ILE A 92 11.64 -4.44 8.42
C ILE A 92 11.94 -4.90 9.86
N HIS A 93 11.96 -6.21 10.10
CA HIS A 93 12.22 -6.81 11.40
C HIS A 93 13.71 -7.11 11.57
N ARG A 94 14.17 -7.12 12.82
CA ARG A 94 15.57 -7.40 13.16
C ARG A 94 15.63 -8.59 14.11
N ASP A 95 16.80 -9.22 14.17
CA ASP A 95 17.07 -10.36 15.04
C ASP A 95 16.73 -10.08 16.51
N LYS A 96 17.08 -8.89 17.01
CA LYS A 96 16.75 -8.44 18.37
C LYS A 96 15.25 -8.29 18.65
N ASP A 97 14.41 -8.23 17.61
CA ASP A 97 12.96 -8.03 17.74
C ASP A 97 12.21 -9.39 17.75
N ILE A 98 12.90 -10.54 17.65
CA ILE A 98 12.27 -11.87 17.75
C ILE A 98 11.41 -11.98 19.02
N GLY A 99 10.19 -12.49 18.85
CA GLY A 99 9.18 -12.59 19.91
C GLY A 99 8.32 -11.33 20.10
N THR A 100 8.68 -10.21 19.47
CA THR A 100 7.85 -8.99 19.47
C THR A 100 6.73 -9.13 18.43
N PRO A 101 5.50 -8.66 18.70
CA PRO A 101 4.47 -8.57 17.67
C PRO A 101 4.95 -7.78 16.44
N LYS A 102 4.70 -8.31 15.24
CA LYS A 102 5.23 -7.74 14.00
C LYS A 102 4.82 -6.28 13.82
N VAL A 103 3.58 -5.93 14.17
CA VAL A 103 3.08 -4.55 14.07
C VAL A 103 3.88 -3.55 14.91
N PHE A 104 4.34 -3.94 16.10
CA PHE A 104 5.14 -3.05 16.97
C PHE A 104 6.60 -2.98 16.51
N SER A 105 7.17 -4.10 16.04
CA SER A 105 8.49 -4.09 15.40
C SER A 105 8.50 -3.19 14.16
N ALA A 106 7.48 -3.31 13.30
CA ALA A 106 7.29 -2.47 12.12
C ALA A 106 7.08 -1.00 12.47
N GLN A 107 6.27 -0.69 13.49
CA GLN A 107 6.09 0.66 14.00
C GLN A 107 7.42 1.29 14.39
N ALA A 108 8.18 0.63 15.26
CA ALA A 108 9.46 1.15 15.74
C ALA A 108 10.44 1.39 14.58
N ALA A 109 10.43 0.54 13.54
CA ALA A 109 11.26 0.72 12.36
C ALA A 109 10.83 1.94 11.52
N MET A 110 9.52 2.10 11.26
CA MET A 110 8.98 3.23 10.50
C MET A 110 9.20 4.57 11.20
N GLU A 111 8.93 4.65 12.50
CA GLU A 111 9.10 5.89 13.28
C GLU A 111 10.58 6.26 13.43
N ALA A 112 11.48 5.28 13.58
CA ALA A 112 12.92 5.52 13.58
C ALA A 112 13.40 6.05 12.21
N GLN A 113 12.82 5.57 11.11
CA GLN A 113 13.15 6.06 9.78
C GLN A 113 12.58 7.46 9.55
N ASN A 114 11.31 7.70 9.90
CA ASN A 114 10.61 8.96 9.66
C ASN A 114 9.69 9.33 10.85
N PRO A 115 10.11 10.25 11.74
CA PRO A 115 9.31 10.62 12.90
C PRO A 115 8.10 11.53 12.58
N TYR A 116 7.90 11.90 11.30
CA TYR A 116 6.80 12.77 10.88
C TYR A 116 5.53 12.02 10.45
N VAL A 117 5.60 10.68 10.36
CA VAL A 117 4.43 9.84 10.03
C VAL A 117 3.73 9.37 11.29
N ILE A 118 2.42 9.22 11.23
CA ILE A 118 1.63 8.61 12.30
C ILE A 118 1.48 7.12 11.98
N VAL A 119 2.03 6.25 12.82
CA VAL A 119 1.83 4.81 12.70
C VAL A 119 0.75 4.34 13.66
N ARG A 120 -0.19 3.52 13.16
CA ARG A 120 -1.24 2.88 13.95
C ARG A 120 -1.08 1.36 13.89
N PRO A 121 -0.44 0.72 14.88
CA PRO A 121 -0.33 -0.74 14.94
C PRO A 121 -1.62 -1.37 15.45
N TYR A 122 -2.09 -2.42 14.79
CA TYR A 122 -3.22 -3.24 15.22
C TYR A 122 -2.76 -4.69 15.39
N HIS A 123 -2.35 -5.06 16.62
CA HIS A 123 -1.94 -6.43 16.93
C HIS A 123 -3.17 -7.32 17.12
N ARG A 124 -3.77 -7.74 16.01
CA ARG A 124 -4.96 -8.61 15.97
C ARG A 124 -5.18 -9.12 14.56
N ARG A 125 -5.90 -10.23 14.45
CA ARG A 125 -6.29 -10.80 13.16
C ARG A 125 -7.36 -9.91 12.53
N LEU A 126 -7.28 -9.74 11.21
CA LEU A 126 -8.38 -9.13 10.47
C LEU A 126 -9.53 -10.13 10.36
N ASP A 127 -10.72 -9.74 10.83
CA ASP A 127 -11.96 -10.50 10.71
C ASP A 127 -13.10 -9.64 10.15
N ALA A 128 -14.24 -10.26 9.89
CA ALA A 128 -15.40 -9.57 9.32
C ALA A 128 -16.06 -8.58 10.28
N GLU A 129 -15.86 -8.72 11.59
CA GLU A 129 -16.47 -7.86 12.60
C GLU A 129 -15.79 -6.49 12.61
N ILE A 130 -14.46 -6.46 12.48
CA ILE A 130 -13.68 -5.21 12.54
C ILE A 130 -13.38 -4.59 11.17
N ALA A 131 -13.44 -5.36 10.09
CA ALA A 131 -12.92 -4.94 8.78
C ALA A 131 -13.59 -3.65 8.26
N THR A 132 -14.92 -3.56 8.32
CA THR A 132 -15.66 -2.42 7.77
C THR A 132 -15.31 -1.12 8.52
N GLU A 133 -15.33 -1.14 9.85
CA GLU A 133 -14.98 0.04 10.66
C GLU A 133 -13.54 0.46 10.39
N LEU A 134 -12.60 -0.50 10.45
CA LEU A 134 -11.18 -0.23 10.24
C LEU A 134 -10.93 0.37 8.85
N PHE A 135 -11.46 -0.22 7.78
CA PHE A 135 -11.23 0.24 6.41
C PHE A 135 -11.84 1.63 6.15
N SER A 136 -12.91 1.99 6.87
CA SER A 136 -13.57 3.28 6.72
C SER A 136 -12.64 4.45 7.04
N GLU A 137 -11.68 4.26 7.95
CA GLU A 137 -10.72 5.27 8.41
C GLU A 137 -9.58 5.58 7.40
N TYR A 138 -9.42 4.76 6.35
CA TYR A 138 -8.28 4.83 5.43
C TYR A 138 -8.71 5.15 4.00
N ASP A 139 -7.82 5.78 3.24
CA ASP A 139 -8.07 6.18 1.85
C ASP A 139 -7.74 5.07 0.86
N LEU A 140 -6.74 4.24 1.19
CA LEU A 140 -6.18 3.19 0.34
C LEU A 140 -5.79 1.97 1.17
N ILE A 141 -6.07 0.77 0.63
CA ILE A 141 -5.76 -0.50 1.27
C ILE A 141 -4.67 -1.23 0.47
N LEU A 142 -3.67 -1.76 1.17
CA LEU A 142 -2.66 -2.68 0.63
C LEU A 142 -2.83 -4.06 1.25
N ASP A 143 -2.87 -5.08 0.43
CA ASP A 143 -2.92 -6.49 0.85
C ASP A 143 -1.61 -7.19 0.52
N GLY A 144 -0.85 -7.50 1.57
CA GLY A 144 0.38 -8.27 1.52
C GLY A 144 0.26 -9.65 2.17
N THR A 145 -0.95 -10.14 2.39
CA THR A 145 -1.22 -11.42 3.05
C THR A 145 -0.95 -12.60 2.13
N ASP A 146 -0.82 -13.82 2.65
CA ASP A 146 -0.47 -15.02 1.89
C ASP A 146 -1.56 -16.10 1.90
N ASN A 147 -2.75 -15.81 2.45
CA ASN A 147 -3.87 -16.74 2.50
C ASN A 147 -5.13 -16.18 1.80
N PHE A 148 -5.88 -17.07 1.15
CA PHE A 148 -7.03 -16.69 0.32
C PHE A 148 -8.20 -16.13 1.13
N ASP A 149 -8.44 -16.63 2.35
CA ASP A 149 -9.55 -16.18 3.19
C ASP A 149 -9.45 -14.68 3.52
N THR A 150 -8.26 -14.24 3.95
CA THR A 150 -8.02 -12.81 4.22
C THR A 150 -8.09 -12.00 2.93
N ARG A 151 -7.49 -12.47 1.82
CA ARG A 151 -7.58 -11.77 0.52
C ARG A 151 -9.02 -11.53 0.08
N TYR A 152 -9.89 -12.53 0.25
CA TYR A 152 -11.30 -12.39 -0.08
C TYR A 152 -12.06 -11.48 0.89
N LEU A 153 -11.78 -11.54 2.19
CA LEU A 153 -12.34 -10.59 3.14
C LEU A 153 -11.94 -9.14 2.81
N VAL A 154 -10.66 -8.91 2.55
CA VAL A 154 -10.11 -7.60 2.17
C VAL A 154 -10.76 -7.09 0.89
N ASN A 155 -10.85 -7.94 -0.14
CA ASN A 155 -11.52 -7.60 -1.40
C ASN A 155 -12.97 -7.20 -1.18
N ARG A 156 -13.79 -8.05 -0.52
CA ARG A 156 -15.20 -7.75 -0.28
C ARG A 156 -15.41 -6.45 0.49
N THR A 157 -14.60 -6.24 1.53
CA THR A 157 -14.69 -5.03 2.36
C THR A 157 -14.30 -3.77 1.58
N ALA A 158 -13.20 -3.83 0.81
CA ALA A 158 -12.76 -2.72 -0.03
C ALA A 158 -13.80 -2.39 -1.10
N VAL A 159 -14.40 -3.39 -1.75
CA VAL A 159 -15.49 -3.19 -2.73
C VAL A 159 -16.70 -2.53 -2.08
N ALA A 160 -17.19 -3.06 -0.96
CA ALA A 160 -18.36 -2.54 -0.26
C ALA A 160 -18.20 -1.07 0.16
N LEU A 161 -17.00 -0.68 0.58
CA LEU A 161 -16.67 0.70 0.97
C LEU A 161 -16.21 1.57 -0.21
N GLY A 162 -16.07 0.99 -1.41
CA GLY A 162 -15.56 1.68 -2.58
C GLY A 162 -14.14 2.19 -2.41
N LYS A 163 -13.29 1.45 -1.67
CA LYS A 163 -11.88 1.77 -1.45
C LYS A 163 -11.02 1.15 -2.56
N PRO A 164 -9.95 1.83 -3.01
CA PRO A 164 -8.94 1.20 -3.85
C PRO A 164 -8.15 0.16 -3.05
N LEU A 165 -7.85 -0.97 -3.70
CA LEU A 165 -7.10 -2.09 -3.13
C LEU A 165 -5.88 -2.38 -4.01
N ILE A 166 -4.69 -2.25 -3.46
CA ILE A 166 -3.46 -2.75 -4.09
C ILE A 166 -3.15 -4.11 -3.48
N SER A 167 -3.17 -5.17 -4.28
CA SER A 167 -2.91 -6.53 -3.81
C SER A 167 -1.65 -7.07 -4.46
N GLY A 168 -0.71 -7.51 -3.62
CA GLY A 168 0.47 -8.26 -4.02
C GLY A 168 0.31 -9.74 -3.72
N ALA A 169 0.90 -10.61 -4.53
CA ALA A 169 0.99 -12.04 -4.27
C ALA A 169 2.33 -12.60 -4.75
N LEU A 170 2.78 -13.71 -4.15
CA LEU A 170 4.07 -14.32 -4.43
C LEU A 170 3.91 -15.84 -4.56
N SER A 171 4.72 -16.43 -5.45
CA SER A 171 4.89 -17.88 -5.55
C SER A 171 6.32 -18.17 -5.98
N GLN A 172 7.14 -18.73 -5.08
CA GLN A 172 8.53 -19.12 -5.34
C GLN A 172 9.41 -17.99 -5.94
N TRP A 173 9.40 -17.85 -7.26
CA TRP A 173 10.13 -16.86 -8.06
C TRP A 173 9.24 -15.82 -8.75
N GLU A 174 7.92 -16.02 -8.76
CA GLU A 174 6.95 -15.14 -9.41
C GLU A 174 6.28 -14.21 -8.40
N GLY A 175 6.20 -12.93 -8.75
CA GLY A 175 5.43 -11.90 -8.06
C GLY A 175 4.27 -11.40 -8.91
N GLN A 176 3.16 -11.07 -8.27
CA GLN A 176 1.97 -10.52 -8.92
C GLN A 176 1.51 -9.25 -8.21
N LEU A 177 1.06 -8.25 -8.97
CA LEU A 177 0.60 -6.97 -8.45
C LEU A 177 -0.49 -6.36 -9.32
N SER A 178 -1.55 -5.86 -8.69
CA SER A 178 -2.60 -5.07 -9.35
C SER A 178 -3.24 -4.08 -8.40
N LEU A 179 -3.86 -3.04 -8.96
CA LEU A 179 -4.75 -2.11 -8.26
C LEU A 179 -6.20 -2.39 -8.67
N PHE A 180 -6.98 -2.92 -7.74
CA PHE A 180 -8.42 -3.18 -7.89
C PHE A 180 -9.22 -1.98 -7.37
N HIS A 181 -10.09 -1.41 -8.22
CA HIS A 181 -10.96 -0.32 -7.80
C HIS A 181 -12.29 -0.29 -8.58
N PRO A 182 -13.23 -1.20 -8.27
CA PRO A 182 -14.48 -1.35 -9.04
C PRO A 182 -15.38 -0.12 -9.06
N LYS A 183 -15.34 0.71 -8.00
CA LYS A 183 -16.08 1.98 -7.94
C LYS A 183 -15.65 2.97 -9.03
N GLN A 184 -14.46 2.79 -9.62
CA GLN A 184 -13.98 3.55 -10.79
C GLN A 184 -14.04 2.74 -12.11
N GLY A 185 -14.82 1.65 -12.16
CA GLY A 185 -15.10 0.89 -13.38
C GLY A 185 -14.25 -0.37 -13.60
N GLY A 186 -13.25 -0.64 -12.77
CA GLY A 186 -12.35 -1.80 -12.93
C GLY A 186 -12.87 -3.13 -12.35
N PRO A 187 -12.12 -4.23 -12.51
CA PRO A 187 -12.43 -5.50 -11.85
C PRO A 187 -12.13 -5.43 -10.35
N CYS A 188 -12.77 -6.32 -9.57
CA CYS A 188 -12.32 -6.63 -8.21
C CYS A 188 -11.37 -7.84 -8.24
N TYR A 189 -10.73 -8.15 -7.11
CA TYR A 189 -9.82 -9.32 -7.02
C TYR A 189 -10.53 -10.62 -7.42
N GLN A 190 -11.77 -10.81 -6.96
CA GLN A 190 -12.59 -12.00 -7.25
C GLN A 190 -13.19 -12.03 -8.66
N CYS A 191 -13.03 -10.97 -9.48
CA CYS A 191 -13.27 -11.11 -10.93
C CYS A 191 -12.21 -12.01 -11.57
N ILE A 192 -11.00 -12.02 -11.02
CA ILE A 192 -9.83 -12.70 -11.61
C ILE A 192 -9.57 -14.03 -10.90
N PHE A 193 -9.76 -14.06 -9.58
CA PHE A 193 -9.57 -15.23 -8.74
C PHE A 193 -10.88 -15.57 -8.01
N PRO A 194 -11.89 -16.13 -8.72
CA PRO A 194 -13.24 -16.28 -8.20
C PRO A 194 -13.33 -17.29 -7.05
N GLU A 195 -12.58 -18.39 -7.14
CA GLU A 195 -12.53 -19.47 -6.15
C GLU A 195 -11.10 -19.73 -5.72
N ALA A 196 -10.91 -20.07 -4.45
CA ALA A 196 -9.60 -20.45 -3.94
C ALA A 196 -9.20 -21.79 -4.59
N PRO A 197 -7.91 -21.99 -4.90
CA PRO A 197 -7.41 -23.30 -5.31
C PRO A 197 -7.76 -24.37 -4.27
N ALA A 198 -8.03 -25.60 -4.71
CA ALA A 198 -8.27 -26.70 -3.78
C ALA A 198 -7.09 -26.89 -2.81
N MET A 199 -7.39 -27.35 -1.59
CA MET A 199 -6.35 -27.55 -0.56
C MET A 199 -5.18 -28.37 -1.11
N GLY A 200 -3.96 -27.86 -0.94
CA GLY A 200 -2.72 -28.49 -1.40
C GLY A 200 -2.29 -28.16 -2.84
N LEU A 201 -3.11 -27.48 -3.66
CA LEU A 201 -2.72 -27.06 -5.02
C LEU A 201 -1.98 -25.72 -5.06
N ALA A 202 -2.14 -24.88 -4.04
CA ALA A 202 -1.47 -23.59 -3.92
C ALA A 202 -0.87 -23.47 -2.51
N PRO A 203 0.31 -24.08 -2.28
CA PRO A 203 1.00 -23.96 -1.00
C PRO A 203 1.36 -22.50 -0.69
N SER A 204 1.31 -22.15 0.59
CA SER A 204 1.74 -20.84 1.08
C SER A 204 3.24 -20.61 0.83
N CYS A 205 3.71 -19.35 0.95
CA CYS A 205 5.14 -19.04 0.82
C CYS A 205 6.01 -19.79 1.84
N SER A 206 5.49 -20.08 3.03
CA SER A 206 6.17 -20.86 4.07
C SER A 206 6.27 -22.35 3.71
N GLU A 207 5.32 -22.89 2.94
CA GLU A 207 5.30 -24.29 2.50
C GLU A 207 6.09 -24.50 1.19
N ALA A 208 5.88 -23.62 0.20
CA ALA A 208 6.46 -23.73 -1.14
C ALA A 208 7.91 -23.23 -1.24
N GLY A 209 8.31 -22.39 -0.27
CA GLY A 209 9.50 -21.55 -0.35
C GLY A 209 9.28 -20.30 -1.21
N VAL A 210 10.03 -19.25 -0.89
CA VAL A 210 10.08 -17.99 -1.66
C VAL A 210 11.49 -17.43 -1.61
N ILE A 211 12.01 -16.99 -2.76
CA ILE A 211 13.35 -16.40 -2.83
C ILE A 211 13.34 -15.04 -2.10
N GLY A 212 14.19 -14.88 -1.08
CA GLY A 212 14.10 -13.78 -0.10
C GLY A 212 13.95 -12.35 -0.65
N PRO A 213 14.68 -11.96 -1.73
CA PRO A 213 14.55 -10.63 -2.33
C PRO A 213 13.24 -10.35 -3.05
N LEU A 214 12.52 -11.38 -3.54
CA LEU A 214 11.31 -11.20 -4.34
C LEU A 214 10.20 -10.41 -3.60
N PRO A 215 9.86 -10.73 -2.33
CA PRO A 215 8.97 -9.90 -1.52
C PRO A 215 9.42 -8.43 -1.44
N GLY A 216 10.73 -8.20 -1.34
CA GLY A 216 11.35 -6.86 -1.40
C GLY A 216 11.00 -6.11 -2.68
N VAL A 217 11.17 -6.75 -3.83
CA VAL A 217 10.86 -6.19 -5.15
C VAL A 217 9.36 -5.86 -5.25
N VAL A 218 8.49 -6.85 -5.00
CA VAL A 218 7.05 -6.71 -5.21
C VAL A 218 6.42 -5.76 -4.19
N GLY A 219 6.83 -5.82 -2.92
CA GLY A 219 6.32 -4.89 -1.91
C GLY A 219 6.80 -3.45 -2.12
N SER A 220 7.99 -3.24 -2.70
CA SER A 220 8.41 -1.91 -3.17
C SER A 220 7.54 -1.44 -4.34
N MET A 221 7.19 -2.33 -5.27
CA MET A 221 6.24 -2.00 -6.34
C MET A 221 4.85 -1.67 -5.78
N MET A 222 4.38 -2.34 -4.73
CA MET A 222 3.13 -1.99 -4.04
C MET A 222 3.17 -0.55 -3.49
N ALA A 223 4.28 -0.15 -2.86
CA ALA A 223 4.47 1.23 -2.39
C ALA A 223 4.51 2.23 -3.54
N VAL A 224 5.13 1.89 -4.68
CA VAL A 224 5.13 2.73 -5.89
C VAL A 224 3.71 2.93 -6.42
N GLU A 225 2.88 1.87 -6.50
CA GLU A 225 1.49 1.97 -6.91
C GLU A 225 0.67 2.85 -5.95
N ALA A 226 0.92 2.73 -4.64
CA ALA A 226 0.25 3.55 -3.63
C ALA A 226 0.61 5.03 -3.78
N ILE A 227 1.90 5.35 -3.95
CA ILE A 227 2.36 6.72 -4.16
C ILE A 227 1.76 7.30 -5.44
N LYS A 228 1.80 6.55 -6.57
CA LYS A 228 1.19 6.98 -7.83
C LYS A 228 -0.31 7.24 -7.66
N HIS A 229 -1.02 6.35 -6.97
CA HIS A 229 -2.44 6.48 -6.73
C HIS A 229 -2.78 7.75 -5.92
N ILE A 230 -2.10 7.95 -4.79
CA ILE A 230 -2.34 9.08 -3.88
C ILE A 230 -1.98 10.42 -4.55
N THR A 231 -0.89 10.44 -5.30
CA THR A 231 -0.37 11.67 -5.91
C THR A 231 -1.04 12.00 -7.25
N GLY A 232 -1.63 11.01 -7.93
CA GLY A 232 -2.07 11.12 -9.31
C GLY A 232 -0.92 11.07 -10.33
N ALA A 233 0.25 10.58 -9.92
CA ALA A 233 1.43 10.52 -10.77
C ALA A 233 1.35 9.33 -11.75
N GLY A 234 1.54 9.62 -13.03
CA GLY A 234 1.63 8.60 -14.08
C GLY A 234 0.37 7.73 -14.19
N MET A 235 0.59 6.45 -14.48
CA MET A 235 -0.47 5.45 -14.58
C MET A 235 -0.30 4.38 -13.50
N VAL A 236 -1.38 4.07 -12.81
CA VAL A 236 -1.46 2.96 -11.86
C VAL A 236 -1.82 1.66 -12.57
N LEU A 237 -1.51 0.51 -11.96
CA LEU A 237 -1.86 -0.84 -12.43
C LEU A 237 -3.36 -1.17 -12.26
N ARG A 238 -4.23 -0.22 -12.59
CA ARG A 238 -5.67 -0.45 -12.66
C ARG A 238 -5.98 -1.19 -13.96
N ASP A 239 -6.83 -2.20 -13.89
CA ASP A 239 -7.23 -3.04 -15.02
C ASP A 239 -6.06 -3.81 -15.66
N GLU A 240 -4.93 -3.90 -14.95
CA GLU A 240 -3.75 -4.64 -15.36
C GLU A 240 -3.22 -5.50 -14.21
N LEU A 241 -2.81 -6.73 -14.50
CA LEU A 241 -2.02 -7.58 -13.61
C LEU A 241 -0.57 -7.54 -14.08
N LEU A 242 0.30 -6.96 -13.27
CA LEU A 242 1.73 -7.10 -13.44
C LEU A 242 2.16 -8.45 -12.88
N ILE A 243 2.92 -9.20 -13.66
CA ILE A 243 3.59 -10.42 -13.24
C ILE A 243 5.08 -10.22 -13.45
N TYR A 244 5.86 -10.48 -12.41
CA TYR A 244 7.32 -10.39 -12.40
C TYR A 244 7.91 -11.76 -12.13
N ASP A 245 8.67 -12.28 -13.09
CA ASP A 245 9.43 -13.52 -12.97
C ASP A 245 10.87 -13.18 -12.58
N ALA A 246 11.24 -13.42 -11.33
CA ALA A 246 12.58 -13.14 -10.83
C ALA A 246 13.62 -14.20 -11.25
N LEU A 247 13.19 -15.39 -11.69
CA LEU A 247 14.09 -16.45 -12.13
C LEU A 247 14.70 -16.11 -13.49
N TYR A 248 13.89 -15.55 -14.40
CA TYR A 248 14.31 -15.14 -15.73
C TYR A 248 14.48 -13.62 -15.89
N GLY A 249 14.07 -12.83 -14.90
CA GLY A 249 14.16 -11.37 -14.94
C GLY A 249 13.14 -10.73 -15.88
N GLU A 250 12.00 -11.38 -16.10
CA GLU A 250 10.99 -10.95 -17.05
C GLU A 250 9.81 -10.25 -16.35
N SER A 251 9.14 -9.36 -17.07
CA SER A 251 7.89 -8.76 -16.61
C SER A 251 6.85 -8.76 -17.72
N ARG A 252 5.62 -9.13 -17.37
CA ARG A 252 4.47 -9.14 -18.27
C ARG A 252 3.31 -8.39 -17.62
N LYS A 253 2.55 -7.67 -18.43
CA LYS A 253 1.29 -7.04 -18.00
C LYS A 253 0.13 -7.66 -18.77
N ILE A 254 -0.85 -8.15 -18.04
CA ILE A 254 -2.05 -8.76 -18.59
C ILE A 254 -3.22 -7.82 -18.30
N ARG A 255 -4.02 -7.49 -19.33
CA ARG A 255 -5.24 -6.71 -19.13
C ARG A 255 -6.27 -7.55 -18.40
N LEU A 256 -6.91 -6.93 -17.42
CA LEU A 256 -7.96 -7.52 -16.63
C LEU A 256 -9.30 -6.94 -17.04
N SER A 257 -10.31 -7.80 -17.11
CA SER A 257 -11.69 -7.40 -17.41
C SER A 257 -12.57 -7.66 -16.20
N ARG A 258 -13.54 -6.78 -15.97
CA ARG A 258 -14.60 -7.03 -14.99
C ARG A 258 -15.43 -8.23 -15.43
N ASN A 259 -15.72 -9.14 -14.50
CA ASN A 259 -16.68 -10.21 -14.72
C ASN A 259 -18.11 -9.66 -14.48
N GLU A 260 -18.95 -9.71 -15.50
CA GLU A 260 -20.35 -9.25 -15.47
C GLU A 260 -21.26 -10.06 -14.54
N GLU A 261 -20.80 -11.24 -14.09
CA GLU A 261 -21.51 -12.10 -13.14
C GLU A 261 -20.84 -12.12 -11.76
N CYS A 262 -19.84 -11.27 -11.50
CA CYS A 262 -19.14 -11.25 -10.21
C CYS A 262 -20.10 -10.90 -9.05
N PRO A 263 -20.29 -11.81 -8.07
CA PRO A 263 -21.23 -11.60 -6.96
C PRO A 263 -20.77 -10.50 -5.99
N ILE A 264 -19.50 -10.09 -6.09
CA ILE A 264 -18.90 -9.13 -5.15
C ILE A 264 -19.07 -7.70 -5.64
N CYS A 265 -18.64 -7.39 -6.86
CA CYS A 265 -18.66 -6.01 -7.36
C CYS A 265 -19.88 -5.67 -8.20
N ASN A 266 -20.77 -6.63 -8.53
CA ASN A 266 -22.03 -6.34 -9.23
C ASN A 266 -23.22 -6.21 -8.29
N ALA A 267 -23.06 -6.55 -7.00
CA ALA A 267 -24.07 -6.36 -5.96
C ALA A 267 -24.07 -4.94 -5.36
N THR A 268 -23.20 -4.05 -5.86
CA THR A 268 -22.97 -2.66 -5.42
C THR A 268 -23.09 -1.69 -6.58
#